data_AF-A0ABD1SU55-F1
#
_entry.id   AF-A0ABD1SU55-F1
#
_cell.length_a   1.000
_cell.length_b   1.000
_cell.length_c   1.000
_cell.angle_alpha   90.00
_cell.angle_beta   90.00
_cell.angle_gamma   90.00
#
_symmetry.space_group_name_H-M   'P 1'
#
loop_
_entity.id
_entity.type
_entity.pdbx_description
1 polymer ?
#
loop_
_entity_poly.entity_id
_entity_poly.type
_entity_poly.pdbx_seq_one_letter_code
_entity_poly.pdbx_strand_id
1 'polypeptide(L)'
;MASSNNEIEYEFLPLIRVYKNGHVERLIGTDSIPAGTDSQTGVSSKDVTNIIPETEVYVRIYLPNLRNKNKKIPLLVYVHGGGFVSKFNQWPLNFSPVTT
;
A
#
# COMPACT_ATOMS: atom_id res chain seq x y z
N MET A 1 -30.81 -26.76 -4.68
CA MET A 1 -29.61 -27.14 -3.91
C MET A 1 -28.45 -26.33 -4.46
N ALA A 2 -28.04 -25.25 -3.78
CA ALA A 2 -26.84 -24.53 -4.18
C ALA A 2 -25.64 -25.40 -3.81
N SER A 3 -24.96 -25.96 -4.82
CA SER A 3 -23.66 -26.60 -4.63
C SER A 3 -22.76 -25.60 -3.91
N SER A 4 -22.11 -26.03 -2.82
CA SER A 4 -21.19 -25.19 -2.06
C SER A 4 -20.02 -24.78 -2.96
N ASN A 5 -20.15 -23.63 -3.64
CA ASN A 5 -19.19 -23.05 -4.58
C ASN A 5 -17.91 -22.52 -3.90
N ASN A 6 -17.55 -23.05 -2.73
CA ASN A 6 -16.43 -22.59 -1.91
C ASN A 6 -15.27 -23.59 -1.93
N GLU A 7 -15.13 -24.40 -2.98
CA GLU A 7 -13.97 -25.27 -3.13
C GLU A 7 -12.73 -24.43 -3.43
N ILE A 8 -11.71 -24.56 -2.58
CA ILE A 8 -10.43 -23.86 -2.72
C ILE A 8 -9.65 -24.51 -3.86
N GLU A 9 -9.13 -23.68 -4.77
CA GLU A 9 -8.20 -24.08 -5.83
C GLU A 9 -6.76 -23.91 -5.38
N TYR A 10 -6.44 -22.72 -4.83
CA TYR A 10 -5.11 -22.41 -4.28
C TYR A 10 -5.24 -21.69 -2.95
N GLU A 11 -4.37 -22.04 -2.00
CA GLU A 11 -4.28 -21.37 -0.70
C GLU A 11 -2.83 -21.13 -0.34
N PHE A 12 -2.52 -19.87 -0.02
CA PHE A 12 -1.21 -19.44 0.46
C PHE A 12 -1.41 -18.65 1.75
N LEU A 13 -1.57 -19.33 2.88
CA LEU A 13 -1.75 -18.66 4.16
C LEU A 13 -0.46 -17.97 4.62
N PRO A 14 -0.57 -16.79 5.27
CA PRO A 14 -1.78 -16.04 5.60
C PRO A 14 -2.21 -15.01 4.53
N LEU A 15 -1.78 -15.15 3.27
CA LEU A 15 -1.88 -14.10 2.23
C LEU A 15 -3.20 -14.11 1.46
N ILE A 16 -3.53 -15.23 0.82
CA ILE A 16 -4.59 -15.30 -0.20
C ILE A 16 -5.24 -16.69 -0.24
N ARG A 17 -6.54 -16.72 -0.51
CA ARG A 17 -7.28 -17.90 -0.97
C ARG A 17 -7.91 -17.63 -2.32
N VAL A 18 -7.81 -18.60 -3.21
CA VAL A 18 -8.43 -18.58 -4.53
C VAL A 18 -9.36 -19.78 -4.61
N TYR A 19 -10.62 -19.53 -4.93
CA TYR A 19 -11.65 -20.54 -5.08
C TYR A 19 -11.82 -20.91 -6.55
N LYS A 20 -12.24 -22.15 -6.83
CA LYS A 20 -12.45 -22.64 -8.21
C LYS A 20 -13.49 -21.85 -9.01
N ASN A 21 -14.35 -21.10 -8.33
CA ASN A 21 -15.34 -20.21 -8.96
C ASN A 21 -14.74 -18.85 -9.38
N GLY A 22 -13.44 -18.63 -9.19
CA GLY A 22 -12.75 -17.37 -9.47
C GLY A 22 -12.81 -16.34 -8.33
N HIS A 23 -13.49 -16.64 -7.22
CA HIS A 23 -13.47 -15.76 -6.04
C HIS A 23 -12.08 -15.75 -5.41
N VAL A 24 -11.63 -14.57 -4.98
CA VAL A 24 -10.33 -14.36 -4.36
C VAL A 24 -10.51 -13.61 -3.05
N GLU A 25 -10.06 -14.23 -1.96
CA GLU A 25 -9.96 -13.60 -0.64
C GLU A 25 -8.52 -13.17 -0.38
N ARG A 26 -8.31 -11.88 -0.14
CA ARG A 26 -7.05 -11.35 0.39
C ARG A 26 -7.17 -11.29 1.91
N LEU A 27 -6.42 -12.14 2.60
CA LEU A 27 -6.58 -12.37 4.04
C LEU A 27 -5.79 -11.35 4.87
N ILE A 28 -4.66 -10.86 4.34
CA ILE A 28 -3.89 -9.76 4.92
C ILE A 28 -3.47 -8.75 3.84
N GLY A 29 -3.05 -7.56 4.27
CA GLY A 29 -2.54 -6.53 3.37
C GLY A 29 -3.61 -5.69 2.69
N THR A 30 -4.82 -5.65 3.27
CA THR A 30 -5.93 -4.79 2.86
C THR A 30 -5.99 -3.48 3.65
N ASP A 31 -5.28 -3.41 4.77
CA ASP A 31 -5.30 -2.22 5.63
C ASP A 31 -4.63 -1.04 4.93
N SER A 32 -5.23 0.14 5.09
CA SER A 32 -4.71 1.40 4.57
C SER A 32 -4.73 2.45 5.67
N ILE A 33 -3.64 3.21 5.77
CA ILE A 33 -3.56 4.38 6.64
C ILE A 33 -3.90 5.61 5.78
N PRO A 34 -4.83 6.49 6.20
CA PRO A 34 -5.12 7.72 5.49
C PRO A 34 -3.87 8.59 5.29
N ALA A 35 -3.84 9.36 4.20
CA ALA A 35 -2.80 10.37 4.02
C ALA A 35 -2.92 11.46 5.09
N GLY A 36 -1.78 11.98 5.53
CA GLY A 36 -1.72 12.96 6.61
C GLY A 36 -0.29 13.29 7.00
N THR A 37 -0.15 14.04 8.08
CA THR A 37 1.15 14.39 8.66
C THR A 37 1.46 13.43 9.80
N ASP A 38 2.59 12.75 9.72
CA ASP A 38 3.12 11.94 10.82
C ASP A 38 3.68 12.86 11.91
N SER A 39 3.17 12.74 13.13
CA SER A 39 3.60 13.55 14.27
C SER A 39 5.02 13.21 14.75
N GLN A 40 5.50 12.00 14.48
CA GLN A 40 6.84 11.57 14.91
C GLN A 40 7.94 12.09 13.98
N THR A 41 7.75 11.96 12.65
CA THR A 41 8.77 12.36 11.66
C THR A 41 8.53 13.75 11.05
N GLY A 42 7.31 14.28 11.15
CA GLY A 42 6.88 15.50 10.46
C GLY A 42 6.71 15.34 8.95
N VAL A 43 6.78 14.11 8.43
CA VAL A 43 6.52 13.82 7.01
C VAL A 43 5.04 14.06 6.72
N SER A 44 4.74 14.87 5.70
CA SER A 44 3.38 15.07 5.20
C SER A 44 3.14 14.19 3.99
N SER A 45 1.96 13.58 3.90
CA SER A 45 1.55 12.75 2.78
C SER A 45 0.22 13.19 2.20
N LYS A 46 0.06 13.00 0.88
CA LYS A 46 -1.18 13.29 0.15
C LYS A 46 -1.42 12.26 -0.96
N ASP A 47 -2.66 11.79 -1.06
CA ASP A 47 -3.10 10.94 -2.17
C ASP A 47 -3.55 11.79 -3.37
N VAL A 48 -3.10 11.41 -4.56
CA VAL A 48 -3.49 12.01 -5.84
C VAL A 48 -4.17 10.93 -6.68
N THR A 49 -5.43 11.13 -7.01
CA THR A 49 -6.28 10.21 -7.77
C THR A 49 -6.54 10.73 -9.19
N ASN A 50 -7.24 9.95 -10.02
CA ASN A 50 -7.61 10.29 -11.41
C ASN A 50 -6.39 10.61 -12.31
N ILE A 51 -5.29 9.90 -12.09
CA ILE A 51 -4.06 10.00 -12.90
C ILE A 51 -4.23 9.25 -14.21
N ILE A 52 -4.90 8.09 -14.14
CA ILE A 52 -5.33 7.31 -15.29
C ILE A 52 -6.85 7.28 -15.24
N PRO A 53 -7.53 7.87 -16.25
CA PRO A 53 -9.00 7.89 -16.31
C PRO A 53 -9.58 6.49 -16.18
N GLU A 54 -10.74 6.38 -15.52
CA GLU A 54 -11.51 5.13 -15.39
C GLU A 54 -10.80 4.00 -14.62
N THR A 55 -9.75 4.32 -13.86
CA THR A 55 -9.07 3.36 -12.98
C THR A 55 -9.02 3.86 -11.53
N GLU A 56 -8.80 2.93 -10.60
CA GLU A 56 -8.56 3.25 -9.19
C GLU A 56 -7.08 3.55 -8.88
N VAL A 57 -6.26 3.79 -9.91
CA VAL A 57 -4.84 4.07 -9.74
C VAL A 57 -4.64 5.43 -9.09
N TYR A 58 -3.91 5.45 -7.98
CA TYR A 58 -3.50 6.65 -7.28
C TYR A 58 -2.02 6.56 -6.90
N VAL A 59 -1.41 7.72 -6.65
CA VAL A 59 -0.08 7.80 -6.03
C VAL A 59 -0.18 8.52 -4.70
N ARG A 60 0.65 8.12 -3.73
CA ARG A 60 0.86 8.87 -2.51
C ARG A 60 2.17 9.64 -2.61
N ILE A 61 2.07 10.96 -2.49
CA ILE A 61 3.23 11.85 -2.43
C ILE A 61 3.62 12.01 -0.97
N TYR A 62 4.91 11.82 -0.68
CA TYR A 62 5.49 12.08 0.63
C TYR A 62 6.44 13.27 0.56
N LEU A 63 6.26 14.22 1.47
CA LEU A 63 7.10 15.40 1.61
C LEU A 63 7.75 15.38 3.00
N PRO A 64 9.07 15.21 3.11
CA PRO A 64 9.77 15.27 4.40
C PRO A 64 9.69 16.68 4.99
N ASN A 65 9.88 16.78 6.32
CA ASN A 65 9.97 18.06 7.00
C ASN A 65 11.28 18.79 6.61
N LEU A 66 11.19 19.73 5.67
CA LEU A 66 12.34 20.48 5.16
C LEU A 66 12.57 21.75 5.99
N ARG A 67 13.78 21.89 6.53
CA ARG A 67 14.23 23.16 7.17
C ARG A 67 14.22 24.34 6.20
N ASN A 68 14.53 24.10 4.93
CA ASN A 68 14.48 25.11 3.87
C ASN A 68 13.51 24.64 2.77
N LYS A 69 12.34 25.28 2.70
CA LYS A 69 11.27 24.93 1.75
C LYS A 69 11.60 25.23 0.28
N ASN A 70 12.65 26.02 0.03
CA ASN A 70 13.06 26.41 -1.33
C ASN A 70 14.15 25.48 -1.91
N LYS A 71 14.62 24.50 -1.13
CA LYS A 71 15.63 23.54 -1.60
C LYS A 71 14.95 22.39 -2.34
N LYS A 72 15.38 22.12 -3.56
CA LYS A 72 15.01 20.90 -4.29
C LYS A 72 15.62 19.67 -3.60
N ILE A 73 14.86 18.59 -3.54
CA ILE A 73 15.29 17.28 -3.05
C ILE A 73 15.22 16.26 -4.18
N PRO A 74 15.98 15.15 -4.09
CA PRO A 74 15.83 14.03 -5.02
C PRO A 74 14.39 13.51 -5.04
N LEU A 75 13.91 13.12 -6.22
CA LEU A 75 12.62 12.45 -6.38
C LEU A 75 12.86 10.93 -6.36
N LEU A 76 12.17 10.23 -5.46
CA LEU A 76 12.12 8.77 -5.44
C LEU A 76 10.74 8.32 -5.93
N VAL A 77 10.72 7.49 -6.97
CA VAL A 77 9.52 6.77 -7.40
C VAL A 77 9.59 5.37 -6.81
N TYR A 78 8.61 5.02 -5.98
CA TYR A 78 8.52 3.74 -5.29
C TYR A 78 7.24 3.01 -5.66
N VAL A 79 7.37 1.72 -6.00
CA VAL A 79 6.25 0.80 -6.22
C VAL A 79 6.33 -0.26 -5.12
N HIS A 80 5.23 -0.46 -4.39
CA HIS A 80 5.23 -1.38 -3.26
C HIS A 80 5.39 -2.84 -3.70
N GLY A 81 6.04 -3.64 -2.85
CA GLY A 81 6.11 -5.10 -3.04
C GLY A 81 4.83 -5.82 -2.62
N GLY A 82 4.89 -7.15 -2.51
CA GLY A 82 3.78 -8.00 -2.05
C GLY A 82 3.24 -8.98 -3.10
N GLY A 83 4.15 -9.47 -3.95
CA GLY A 83 3.86 -10.57 -4.87
C GLY A 83 2.75 -10.28 -5.87
N PHE A 84 2.48 -8.99 -6.15
CA PHE A 84 1.40 -8.52 -7.04
C PHE A 84 -0.03 -8.83 -6.57
N VAL A 85 -0.20 -9.40 -5.38
CA VAL A 85 -1.50 -9.84 -4.87
C VAL A 85 -1.95 -9.08 -3.63
N SER A 86 -1.01 -8.58 -2.82
CA SER A 86 -1.29 -7.89 -1.56
C SER A 86 -0.38 -6.67 -1.38
N LYS A 87 -0.80 -5.73 -0.53
CA LYS A 87 0.07 -4.66 -0.03
C LYS A 87 0.66 -5.15 1.30
N PHE A 88 1.97 -5.32 1.42
CA PHE A 88 2.56 -5.55 2.76
C PHE A 88 2.60 -4.21 3.51
N ASN A 89 1.69 -4.09 4.46
CA ASN A 89 1.45 -2.95 5.32
C ASN A 89 2.53 -2.85 6.40
N GLN A 90 3.72 -2.30 6.10
CA GLN A 90 4.64 -1.68 7.07
C GLN A 90 5.54 -0.57 6.49
N TRP A 91 4.99 0.36 5.67
CA TRP A 91 5.70 1.56 5.24
C TRP A 91 4.78 2.80 5.25
N PRO A 92 5.18 3.96 5.82
CA PRO A 92 6.52 4.37 6.25
C PRO A 92 6.82 4.32 7.77
N LEU A 93 5.95 3.72 8.61
CA LEU A 93 6.08 3.87 10.07
C LEU A 93 7.35 3.27 10.73
N ASN A 94 8.18 2.52 10.00
CA ASN A 94 9.39 1.89 10.56
C ASN A 94 10.73 2.41 9.99
N PHE A 95 10.77 3.57 9.32
CA PHE A 95 12.04 4.27 9.11
C PHE A 95 12.44 5.03 10.38
N SER A 96 12.88 4.30 11.40
CA SER A 96 13.82 4.87 12.35
C SER A 96 15.13 5.09 11.58
N PRO A 97 15.65 6.33 11.47
CA PRO A 97 17.00 6.50 10.97
C PRO A 97 17.92 5.74 11.93
N VAL A 98 18.54 4.66 11.45
CA VAL A 98 19.69 4.08 12.12
C VAL A 98 20.77 5.15 12.08
N THR A 99 20.91 5.88 13.17
CA THR A 99 22.05 6.79 13.37
C THR A 99 23.30 5.91 13.47
N THR A 100 24.17 6.00 12.47
CA THR A 100 25.60 5.67 12.62
C THR A 100 26.36 6.98 12.76
#